data_AF-A0A974TR22-F1
#
_entry.id   AF-A0A974TR22-F1
#
_cell.length_a   1.000
_cell.length_b   1.000
_cell.length_c   1.000
_cell.angle_alpha   90.00
_cell.angle_beta   90.00
_cell.angle_gamma   90.00
#
_symmetry.space_group_name_H-M   'P 1'
#
loop_
_entity.id
_entity.type
_entity.pdbx_description
1 polymer ?
#
loop_
_entity_poly.entity_id
_entity_poly.type
_entity_poly.pdbx_seq_one_letter_code
_entity_poly.pdbx_strand_id
1 'polypeptide(L)'
;MSLFAAPDPAQQLLDSLNAFFEWCPIEGDSAASALRRSIDTAKWSTEHNPMIARRYCLELGWTPDDLAAMMVMQCSLASMTSGEFTLSPGKLNPEGEGFRSIFELCLQTLVLTGRISLEIADIERRELAAEIAEL
;
A
#
# COMPACT_ATOMS: atom_id res chain seq x y z
N MET A 1 16.09 -33.62 15.32
CA MET A 1 16.62 -32.33 14.81
C MET A 1 15.43 -31.51 14.36
N SER A 2 15.16 -30.39 15.03
CA SER A 2 13.99 -29.55 14.80
C SER A 2 14.10 -28.90 13.42
N LEU A 3 13.25 -29.34 12.48
CA LEU A 3 12.98 -28.65 11.23
C LEU A 3 12.15 -27.42 11.56
N PHE A 4 12.79 -26.33 12.00
CA PHE A 4 12.16 -25.03 11.89
C PHE A 4 12.07 -24.73 10.40
N ALA A 5 10.92 -25.03 9.80
CA ALA A 5 10.61 -24.57 8.45
C ALA A 5 10.81 -23.06 8.45
N ALA A 6 11.60 -22.55 7.49
CA ALA A 6 11.68 -21.11 7.28
C ALA A 6 10.25 -20.58 7.12
N PRO A 7 9.88 -19.49 7.81
CA PRO A 7 8.53 -18.97 7.73
C PRO A 7 8.19 -18.64 6.28
N ASP A 8 7.01 -19.04 5.83
CA ASP A 8 6.54 -18.80 4.47
C ASP A 8 6.39 -17.30 4.23
N PRO A 9 7.17 -16.69 3.29
CA PRO A 9 7.09 -15.25 3.03
C PRO A 9 5.68 -14.78 2.68
N ALA A 10 4.87 -15.61 2.00
CA ALA A 10 3.51 -15.27 1.64
C ALA A 10 2.62 -15.18 2.90
N GLN A 11 2.74 -16.13 3.82
CA GLN A 11 2.03 -16.08 5.09
C GLN A 11 2.47 -14.88 5.94
N GLN A 12 3.78 -14.59 6.00
CA GLN A 12 4.28 -13.42 6.73
C GLN A 12 3.74 -12.11 6.16
N LEU A 13 3.65 -11.99 4.84
CA LEU A 13 3.06 -10.82 4.19
C LEU A 13 1.57 -10.69 4.54
N LEU A 14 0.80 -11.78 4.53
CA LEU A 14 -0.61 -11.76 4.93
C LEU A 14 -0.76 -11.34 6.40
N ASP A 15 0.10 -11.82 7.28
CA ASP A 15 0.12 -11.44 8.69
C ASP A 15 0.43 -9.94 8.86
N SER A 16 1.43 -9.43 8.14
CA SER A 16 1.76 -7.99 8.09
C SER A 16 0.61 -7.16 7.54
N LEU A 17 -0.09 -7.61 6.48
CA LEU A 17 -1.26 -6.91 5.94
C LEU A 17 -2.42 -6.86 6.93
N ASN A 18 -2.61 -7.91 7.74
CA ASN A 18 -3.63 -7.90 8.80
C ASN A 18 -3.22 -6.95 9.94
N ALA A 19 -1.95 -6.96 10.35
CA ALA A 19 -1.43 -6.10 11.41
C ALA A 19 -1.30 -4.61 10.99
N PHE A 20 -1.19 -4.32 9.69
CA PHE A 20 -1.06 -2.97 9.16
C PHE A 20 -2.17 -2.02 9.65
N PHE A 21 -3.39 -2.56 9.82
CA PHE A 21 -4.54 -1.84 10.35
C PHE A 21 -4.40 -1.46 11.84
N GLU A 22 -3.69 -2.27 12.62
CA GLU A 22 -3.62 -2.12 14.07
C GLU A 22 -2.59 -1.06 14.51
N TRP A 23 -1.62 -0.73 13.66
CA TRP A 23 -0.52 0.19 14.01
C TRP A 23 -0.71 1.61 13.47
N CYS A 24 -1.63 1.81 12.52
CA CYS A 24 -1.89 3.10 11.90
C CYS A 24 -3.15 3.73 12.50
N PRO A 25 -3.05 4.75 13.38
CA PRO A 25 -4.22 5.48 13.84
C PRO A 25 -4.79 6.28 12.67
N ILE A 26 -5.81 5.72 12.01
CA ILE A 26 -6.53 6.39 10.94
C ILE A 26 -7.75 7.07 11.54
N GLU A 27 -7.80 8.38 11.40
CA GLU A 27 -8.96 9.18 11.80
C GLU A 27 -9.93 9.31 10.62
N GLY A 28 -11.21 9.02 10.86
CA GLY A 28 -12.30 9.23 9.90
C GLY A 28 -12.71 8.00 9.10
N ASP A 29 -14.03 7.86 8.91
CA ASP A 29 -14.66 6.69 8.28
C ASP A 29 -14.18 6.46 6.84
N SER A 30 -13.93 7.53 6.09
CA SER A 30 -13.48 7.44 4.69
C SER A 30 -12.09 6.83 4.56
N ALA A 31 -11.14 7.23 5.42
CA ALA A 31 -9.78 6.69 5.39
C ALA A 31 -9.74 5.24 5.93
N ALA A 32 -10.56 4.92 6.93
CA ALA A 32 -10.71 3.54 7.40
C ALA A 32 -11.28 2.61 6.33
N SER A 33 -12.30 3.06 5.58
CA SER A 33 -12.86 2.32 4.43
C SER A 33 -11.81 2.13 3.32
N ALA A 34 -11.10 3.20 2.96
CA ALA A 34 -10.06 3.16 1.93
C ALA A 34 -8.91 2.22 2.30
N LEU A 35 -8.47 2.22 3.57
CA LEU A 35 -7.46 1.28 4.03
C LEU A 35 -7.96 -0.16 3.92
N ARG A 36 -9.18 -0.43 4.41
CA ARG A 36 -9.75 -1.78 4.38
C ARG A 36 -9.80 -2.33 2.96
N ARG A 37 -10.29 -1.53 2.01
CA ARG A 37 -10.31 -1.90 0.58
C ARG A 37 -8.91 -2.17 0.04
N SER A 38 -7.95 -1.29 0.32
CA SER A 38 -6.56 -1.45 -0.13
C SER A 38 -5.92 -2.72 0.42
N ILE A 39 -6.14 -3.04 1.70
CA ILE A 39 -5.64 -4.27 2.33
C ILE A 39 -6.32 -5.50 1.72
N ASP A 40 -7.64 -5.48 1.55
CA ASP A 40 -8.37 -6.62 0.98
C ASP A 40 -7.90 -6.91 -0.46
N THR A 41 -7.66 -5.87 -1.26
CA THR A 41 -7.08 -6.01 -2.62
C THR A 41 -5.63 -6.50 -2.59
N ALA A 42 -4.81 -6.02 -1.65
CA ALA A 42 -3.43 -6.49 -1.49
C ALA A 42 -3.36 -7.97 -1.07
N LYS A 43 -4.24 -8.39 -0.17
CA LYS A 43 -4.38 -9.80 0.25
C LYS A 43 -4.80 -10.68 -0.92
N TRP A 44 -5.84 -10.28 -1.64
CA TRP A 44 -6.27 -10.99 -2.85
C TRP A 44 -5.12 -11.14 -3.85
N SER A 45 -4.35 -10.08 -4.09
CA SER A 45 -3.20 -10.11 -5.00
C SER A 45 -2.09 -11.05 -4.51
N THR A 46 -1.85 -11.10 -3.20
CA THR A 46 -0.88 -12.00 -2.56
C THR A 46 -1.30 -13.47 -2.71
N GLU A 47 -2.57 -13.77 -2.48
CA GLU A 47 -3.13 -15.13 -2.60
C GLU A 47 -3.05 -15.65 -4.05
N HIS A 48 -3.25 -14.77 -5.03
CA HIS A 48 -3.20 -15.12 -6.46
C HIS A 48 -1.79 -15.08 -7.05
N ASN A 49 -0.83 -14.43 -6.38
CA ASN A 49 0.57 -14.38 -6.79
C ASN A 49 1.51 -14.49 -5.58
N PRO A 50 1.59 -15.66 -4.93
CA PRO A 50 2.39 -15.85 -3.71
C PRO A 50 3.89 -15.67 -3.94
N MET A 51 4.34 -15.74 -5.20
CA MET A 51 5.74 -15.53 -5.57
C MET A 51 6.21 -14.09 -5.35
N ILE A 52 5.29 -13.12 -5.26
CA ILE A 52 5.65 -11.72 -5.01
C ILE A 52 6.37 -11.57 -3.66
N ALA A 53 5.83 -12.22 -2.61
CA ALA A 53 6.41 -12.18 -1.28
C ALA A 53 7.80 -12.81 -1.25
N ARG A 54 7.98 -13.93 -1.96
CA ARG A 54 9.28 -14.59 -2.06
C ARG A 54 10.31 -13.67 -2.74
N ARG A 55 9.96 -13.09 -3.88
CA ARG A 55 10.86 -12.20 -4.65
C ARG A 55 11.31 -11.02 -3.81
N TYR A 56 10.36 -10.29 -3.23
CA TYR A 56 10.70 -9.09 -2.47
C TYR A 56 11.41 -9.42 -1.16
N CYS A 57 10.91 -10.37 -0.37
CA CYS A 57 11.48 -10.65 0.94
C CYS A 57 12.82 -11.41 0.88
N LEU A 58 12.95 -12.42 0.01
CA LEU A 58 14.16 -13.24 -0.04
C LEU A 58 15.22 -12.73 -1.02
N GLU A 59 14.83 -12.17 -2.16
CA GLU A 59 15.78 -11.77 -3.21
C GLU A 59 16.18 -10.30 -3.08
N LEU A 60 15.24 -9.44 -2.70
CA LEU A 60 15.47 -8.00 -2.53
C LEU A 60 15.67 -7.58 -1.06
N GLY A 61 15.54 -8.53 -0.13
CA GLY A 61 15.73 -8.29 1.29
C GLY A 61 14.71 -7.34 1.91
N TRP A 62 13.49 -7.28 1.36
CA TRP A 62 12.39 -6.50 1.93
C TRP A 62 11.86 -7.16 3.19
N THR A 63 11.41 -6.35 4.15
CA THR A 63 10.63 -6.91 5.25
C THR A 63 9.19 -7.15 4.76
N PRO A 64 8.46 -8.10 5.36
CA PRO A 64 7.03 -8.27 5.08
C PRO A 64 6.22 -6.98 5.30
N ASP A 65 6.61 -6.16 6.28
CA ASP A 65 5.96 -4.88 6.57
C ASP A 65 6.24 -3.82 5.47
N ASP A 66 7.47 -3.73 5.00
CA ASP A 66 7.82 -2.88 3.84
C ASP A 66 7.00 -3.27 2.62
N LEU A 67 6.88 -4.58 2.37
CA LEU A 67 6.14 -5.09 1.23
C LEU A 67 4.63 -4.84 1.38
N ALA A 68 4.07 -5.02 2.57
CA ALA A 68 2.69 -4.69 2.88
C ALA A 68 2.41 -3.21 2.61
N ALA A 69 3.27 -2.30 3.09
CA ALA A 69 3.15 -0.86 2.84
C ALA A 69 3.16 -0.56 1.33
N MET A 70 4.08 -1.16 0.57
CA MET A 70 4.14 -0.97 -0.89
C MET A 70 2.88 -1.47 -1.59
N MET A 71 2.37 -2.64 -1.24
CA MET A 71 1.16 -3.17 -1.86
C MET A 71 -0.08 -2.33 -1.54
N VAL A 72 -0.22 -1.88 -0.29
CA VAL A 72 -1.32 -1.00 0.12
C VAL A 72 -1.21 0.36 -0.59
N MET A 73 -0.01 0.93 -0.69
CA MET A 73 0.26 2.17 -1.45
C MET A 73 -0.20 2.05 -2.90
N GLN A 74 0.19 0.97 -3.58
CA GLN A 74 -0.15 0.73 -4.99
C GLN A 74 -1.65 0.49 -5.19
N CYS A 75 -2.31 -0.21 -4.26
CA CYS A 75 -3.77 -0.38 -4.32
C CYS A 75 -4.48 0.98 -4.15
N SER A 76 -4.04 1.81 -3.21
CA SER A 76 -4.58 3.16 -3.01
C SER A 76 -4.36 4.06 -4.24
N LEU A 77 -3.18 3.97 -4.86
CA LEU A 77 -2.85 4.68 -6.09
C LEU A 77 -3.81 4.28 -7.23
N ALA A 78 -3.97 2.97 -7.45
CA ALA A 78 -4.87 2.43 -8.48
C ALA A 78 -6.33 2.85 -8.24
N SER A 79 -6.77 2.91 -6.98
CA SER A 79 -8.11 3.41 -6.64
C SER A 79 -8.26 4.89 -6.98
N MET A 80 -7.32 5.76 -6.59
CA MET A 80 -7.41 7.20 -6.90
C MET A 80 -7.39 7.49 -8.41
N THR A 81 -6.65 6.69 -9.17
CA THR A 81 -6.43 6.91 -10.61
C THR A 81 -7.47 6.21 -11.49
N SER A 82 -8.41 5.45 -10.91
CA SER A 82 -9.46 4.75 -11.66
C SER A 82 -10.56 5.67 -12.21
N GLY A 83 -10.65 6.90 -11.69
CA GLY A 83 -11.74 7.84 -11.96
C GLY A 83 -13.02 7.58 -11.13
N GLU A 84 -13.15 6.45 -10.44
CA GLU A 84 -14.33 6.11 -9.63
C GLU A 84 -14.57 7.13 -8.49
N PHE A 85 -13.49 7.64 -7.91
CA PHE A 85 -13.54 8.54 -6.76
C PHE A 85 -13.37 10.01 -7.13
N THR A 86 -13.45 10.35 -8.42
CA THR A 86 -13.29 11.73 -8.92
C THR A 86 -14.63 12.45 -8.98
N LEU A 87 -14.74 13.62 -8.33
CA LEU A 87 -15.92 14.50 -8.42
C LEU A 87 -15.86 15.41 -9.64
N SER A 88 -14.66 15.88 -9.96
CA SER A 88 -14.30 16.73 -11.09
C SER A 88 -12.78 16.66 -11.28
N PRO A 89 -12.23 17.09 -12.42
CA PRO A 89 -10.79 17.06 -12.62
C PRO A 89 -10.00 17.71 -11.49
N GLY A 90 -9.00 16.98 -10.97
CA GLY A 90 -8.19 17.38 -9.83
C GLY A 90 -8.84 17.21 -8.46
N LYS A 91 -10.10 16.76 -8.38
CA LYS A 91 -10.88 16.75 -7.12
C LYS A 91 -11.47 15.39 -6.82
N LEU A 92 -10.99 14.78 -5.75
CA LEU A 92 -11.52 13.52 -5.22
C LEU A 92 -12.75 13.75 -4.33
N ASN A 93 -13.58 12.72 -4.23
CA ASN A 93 -14.62 12.62 -3.21
C ASN A 93 -13.99 12.25 -1.84
N PRO A 94 -14.75 12.25 -0.73
CA PRO A 94 -14.20 11.95 0.59
C PRO A 94 -13.49 10.59 0.69
N GLU A 95 -13.99 9.55 -0.01
CA GLU A 95 -13.34 8.23 -0.02
C GLU A 95 -12.03 8.24 -0.81
N GLY A 96 -11.98 8.95 -1.95
CA GLY A 96 -10.74 9.21 -2.69
C GLY A 96 -9.69 9.95 -1.87
N GLU A 97 -10.08 10.96 -1.09
CA GLU A 97 -9.17 11.62 -0.12
C GLU A 97 -8.72 10.66 0.99
N GLY A 98 -9.56 9.68 1.35
CA GLY A 98 -9.19 8.54 2.18
C GLY A 98 -8.03 7.75 1.56
N PHE A 99 -8.14 7.34 0.30
CA PHE A 99 -7.06 6.65 -0.41
C PHE A 99 -5.79 7.50 -0.52
N ARG A 100 -5.91 8.82 -0.73
CA ARG A 100 -4.76 9.74 -0.73
C ARG A 100 -4.02 9.73 0.60
N SER A 101 -4.76 9.72 1.70
CA SER A 101 -4.18 9.66 3.05
C SER A 101 -3.43 8.35 3.29
N ILE A 102 -3.98 7.22 2.83
CA ILE A 102 -3.33 5.91 2.92
C ILE A 102 -2.09 5.82 2.04
N PHE A 103 -2.16 6.33 0.82
CA PHE A 103 -1.02 6.43 -0.09
C PHE A 103 0.14 7.17 0.57
N GLU A 104 -0.11 8.35 1.14
CA GLU A 104 0.96 9.13 1.79
C GLU A 104 1.55 8.46 3.01
N LEU A 105 0.71 7.82 3.83
CA LEU A 105 1.17 7.08 4.99
C LEU A 105 2.12 5.94 4.60
N CYS A 106 1.76 5.17 3.57
CA CYS A 106 2.59 4.09 3.07
C CYS A 106 3.88 4.61 2.43
N LEU A 107 3.79 5.69 1.64
CA LEU A 107 4.95 6.32 1.02
C LEU A 107 5.95 6.83 2.07
N GLN A 108 5.46 7.50 3.12
CA GLN A 108 6.29 7.94 4.24
C GLN A 108 6.93 6.75 4.98
N THR A 109 6.19 5.66 5.18
CA THR A 109 6.73 4.44 5.80
C THR A 109 7.91 3.89 4.99
N LEU A 110 7.75 3.78 3.67
CA LEU A 110 8.79 3.29 2.76
C LEU A 110 10.01 4.22 2.68
N VAL A 111 9.80 5.53 2.86
CA VAL A 111 10.90 6.49 3.00
C VAL A 111 11.64 6.27 4.32
N LEU A 112 10.92 6.12 5.43
CA LEU A 112 11.51 5.92 6.76
C LEU A 112 12.31 4.62 6.85
N THR A 113 11.88 3.56 6.16
CA THR A 113 12.62 2.28 6.10
C THR A 113 13.71 2.26 5.03
N GLY A 114 13.86 3.35 4.27
CA GLY A 114 14.91 3.51 3.26
C GLY A 114 14.67 2.72 1.97
N ARG A 115 13.44 2.23 1.74
CA ARG A 115 13.04 1.54 0.50
C ARG A 115 12.81 2.51 -0.65
N ILE A 116 12.41 3.73 -0.33
CA ILE A 116 12.18 4.82 -1.28
C ILE A 116 12.99 6.03 -0.81
N SER A 117 13.66 6.73 -1.73
CA SER A 117 14.33 7.99 -1.39
C SER A 117 13.34 9.16 -1.34
N LEU A 118 13.69 10.25 -0.68
CA LEU A 118 12.86 11.45 -0.67
C LEU A 118 12.59 11.99 -2.09
N GLU A 119 13.59 11.92 -2.99
CA GLU A 119 13.40 12.38 -4.36
C GLU A 119 12.38 11.53 -5.11
N ILE A 120 12.40 10.20 -4.92
CA ILE A 120 11.42 9.29 -5.53
C ILE A 120 10.03 9.56 -4.95
N ALA A 121 9.91 9.73 -3.63
CA ALA A 121 8.63 10.07 -3.01
C ALA A 121 8.04 11.38 -3.56
N ASP A 122 8.87 12.39 -3.83
CA ASP A 122 8.41 13.65 -4.43
C ASP A 122 8.04 13.51 -5.91
N ILE A 123 8.62 12.53 -6.64
CA ILE A 123 8.17 12.18 -7.99
C ILE A 123 6.79 11.53 -7.92
N GLU A 124 6.62 10.50 -7.10
CA GLU A 124 5.36 9.75 -6.93
C GLU A 124 4.18 10.69 -6.59
N ARG A 125 4.40 11.66 -5.68
CA ARG A 125 3.40 12.69 -5.35
C ARG A 125 2.99 13.56 -6.53
N ARG A 126 3.97 13.97 -7.34
CA ARG A 126 3.74 14.85 -8.50
C ARG A 126 3.04 14.10 -9.62
N GLU A 127 3.44 12.86 -9.87
CA GLU A 127 2.80 12.00 -10.86
C GLU A 127 1.34 11.71 -10.47
N LEU A 128 1.09 11.35 -9.22
CA LEU A 128 -0.27 11.19 -8.69
C LEU A 128 -1.12 12.47 -8.85
N ALA A 129 -0.57 13.63 -8.50
CA ALA A 129 -1.28 14.90 -8.63
C ALA A 129 -1.60 15.23 -10.10
N ALA A 130 -0.69 14.92 -11.02
CA ALA A 130 -0.90 15.09 -12.45
C ALA A 130 -1.99 14.15 -12.98
N GLU A 131 -1.93 12.86 -12.64
CA GLU A 131 -2.94 11.88 -13.07
C GLU A 131 -4.34 12.26 -12.58
N ILE A 132 -4.50 12.62 -11.30
CA ILE A 132 -5.81 13.05 -10.77
C ILE A 132 -6.31 14.33 -11.46
N ALA A 133 -5.41 15.21 -11.90
CA ALA A 133 -5.79 16.43 -12.62
C ALA A 133 -6.34 16.16 -14.03
N GLU A 134 -6.02 14.99 -14.61
CA GLU A 134 -6.44 14.59 -15.95
C GLU A 134 -7.73 13.74 -15.98
N LEU A 135 -8.20 13.24 -14.83
CA LEU A 135 -9.45 12.47 -14.67
C LEU A 135 -10.71 13.35 -14.72
#